data_AF-A0A9P5C4Q7-F1
#
_entry.id   AF-A0A9P5C4Q7-F1
#
_cell.length_a   1.000
_cell.length_b   1.000
_cell.length_c   1.000
_cell.angle_alpha   90.00
_cell.angle_beta   90.00
_cell.angle_gamma   90.00
#
_symmetry.space_group_name_H-M   'P 1'
#
loop_
_entity.id
_entity.type
_entity.pdbx_description
1 polymer ?
#
loop_
_entity_poly.entity_id
_entity_poly.type
_entity_poly.pdbx_seq_one_letter_code
_entity_poly.pdbx_strand_id
1 'polypeptide(L)'
;MQAYDYRWKKIKRKKTYGKIATTRHLPEAFIWHAIKALAVSLLALETGTLNDDPVPDWKPIVHLDFQTPNILLDIQGKKRKVSNDDVSDPAEKAKTADDASGRTIIPKLADFGLSTFDLDFSHCPFLSENPEAHILPLAHHESGAPRPATRYASEHINYDPDDPVILDAKTDVWGLGRIARALIVNTWEDNGPVREGGITDEMTGESLAVSKNADYNRDFNDR
;
A
#
# COMPACT_ATOMS: atom_id res chain seq x y z
N MET A 1 33.34 47.11 5.06
CA MET A 1 33.06 45.76 5.60
C MET A 1 31.85 45.88 6.52
N GLN A 2 30.65 45.53 6.05
CA GLN A 2 29.41 45.57 6.84
C GLN A 2 29.10 44.15 7.33
N ALA A 3 28.99 43.98 8.65
CA ALA A 3 28.60 42.72 9.26
C ALA A 3 27.07 42.62 9.30
N TYR A 4 26.51 41.60 8.68
CA TYR A 4 25.08 41.30 8.74
C TYR A 4 24.75 40.58 10.06
N ASP A 5 23.98 41.23 10.92
CA ASP A 5 23.43 40.68 12.17
C ASP A 5 22.19 39.80 11.85
N TYR A 6 22.38 38.48 11.75
CA TYR A 6 21.29 37.52 11.59
C TYR A 6 20.66 37.20 12.95
N ARG A 7 19.70 38.03 13.38
CA ARG A 7 18.82 37.71 14.52
C ARG A 7 17.74 36.71 14.10
N TRP A 8 17.94 35.44 14.47
CA TRP A 8 16.93 34.39 14.38
C TRP A 8 15.73 34.71 15.29
N LYS A 9 14.65 35.23 14.73
CA LYS A 9 13.36 35.34 15.43
C LYS A 9 12.78 33.93 15.60
N LYS A 10 12.69 33.44 16.84
CA LYS A 10 11.94 32.22 17.17
C LYS A 10 10.45 32.44 16.84
N ILE A 11 10.04 32.05 15.64
CA ILE A 11 8.63 32.00 15.26
C ILE A 11 8.00 30.83 16.02
N LYS A 12 7.26 31.13 17.08
CA LYS A 12 6.41 30.13 17.76
C LYS A 12 5.24 29.81 16.84
N ARG A 13 5.37 28.76 16.03
CA ARG A 13 4.29 28.25 15.18
C ARG A 13 3.30 27.43 16.03
N LYS A 14 2.02 27.78 15.98
CA LYS A 14 0.94 26.89 16.43
C LYS A 14 0.65 25.91 15.28
N LYS A 15 1.06 24.65 15.45
CA LYS A 15 0.71 23.56 14.54
C LYS A 15 -0.78 23.26 14.70
N THR A 16 -1.62 23.80 13.83
CA THR A 16 -3.01 23.35 13.68
C THR A 16 -3.04 22.22 12.66
N TYR A 17 -2.77 21.00 13.12
CA TYR A 17 -3.19 19.82 12.37
C TYR A 17 -4.72 19.80 12.43
N GLY A 18 -5.38 19.80 11.27
CA GLY A 18 -6.80 19.49 11.22
C GLY A 18 -6.99 18.16 11.92
N LYS A 19 -7.70 18.16 13.06
CA LYS A 19 -8.15 16.92 13.70
C LYS A 19 -9.09 16.26 12.70
N ILE A 20 -8.56 15.41 11.84
CA ILE A 20 -9.38 14.41 11.15
C ILE A 20 -10.06 13.67 12.29
N ALA A 21 -11.39 13.72 12.33
CA ALA A 21 -12.16 12.95 13.30
C ALA A 21 -11.68 11.51 13.19
N THR A 22 -10.92 11.05 14.19
CA THR A 22 -10.41 9.69 14.27
C THR A 22 -11.59 8.82 14.62
N THR A 23 -12.47 8.58 13.65
CA THR A 23 -13.31 7.40 13.71
C THR A 23 -12.32 6.24 13.79
N ARG A 24 -12.19 5.66 14.99
CA ARG A 24 -11.26 4.56 15.31
C ARG A 24 -11.51 3.29 14.51
N HIS A 25 -12.46 3.34 13.57
CA HIS A 25 -12.94 2.23 12.78
C HIS A 25 -13.05 2.68 11.33
N LEU A 26 -12.56 1.84 10.42
CA LEU A 26 -12.82 1.97 9.01
C LEU A 26 -14.31 1.69 8.74
N PRO A 27 -14.97 2.41 7.83
CA PRO A 27 -16.33 2.07 7.43
C PRO A 27 -16.37 0.64 6.88
N GLU A 28 -17.31 -0.19 7.36
CA GLU A 28 -17.42 -1.59 6.94
C GLU A 28 -17.54 -1.73 5.42
N ALA A 29 -18.34 -0.87 4.78
CA ALA A 29 -18.47 -0.84 3.32
C ALA A 29 -17.13 -0.62 2.60
N PHE A 30 -16.22 0.18 3.19
CA PHE A 30 -14.89 0.40 2.64
C PHE A 30 -14.00 -0.84 2.78
N ILE A 31 -14.08 -1.55 3.91
CA ILE A 31 -13.33 -2.80 4.14
C ILE A 31 -13.69 -3.82 3.05
N TRP A 32 -14.98 -4.06 2.84
CA TRP A 32 -15.45 -5.02 1.83
C TRP A 32 -15.12 -4.58 0.42
N HIS A 33 -15.22 -3.28 0.12
CA HIS A 33 -14.79 -2.72 -1.16
C HIS A 33 -13.30 -2.99 -1.42
N ALA A 34 -12.44 -2.79 -0.42
CA ALA A 34 -11.01 -3.04 -0.56
C ALA A 34 -10.68 -4.51 -0.75
N ILE A 35 -11.25 -5.40 0.06
CA ILE A 35 -11.05 -6.85 -0.07
C ILE A 35 -11.49 -7.32 -1.46
N LYS A 36 -12.64 -6.85 -1.94
CA LYS A 36 -13.14 -7.18 -3.27
C LYS A 36 -12.20 -6.70 -4.38
N ALA A 37 -11.74 -5.45 -4.33
CA ALA A 37 -10.83 -4.90 -5.33
C ALA A 37 -9.49 -5.67 -5.39
N LEU A 38 -8.97 -6.08 -4.23
CA LEU A 38 -7.75 -6.88 -4.12
C LEU A 38 -7.95 -8.30 -4.63
N ALA A 39 -9.07 -8.95 -4.32
CA ALA A 39 -9.41 -10.26 -4.87
C ALA A 39 -9.55 -10.25 -6.39
N VAL A 40 -10.15 -9.19 -6.96
CA VAL A 40 -10.22 -8.97 -8.41
C VAL A 40 -8.82 -8.79 -9.01
N SER A 41 -7.91 -8.13 -8.29
CA SER A 41 -6.52 -7.98 -8.75
C SER A 41 -5.80 -9.33 -8.80
N LEU A 42 -5.96 -10.17 -7.78
CA LEU A 42 -5.42 -11.54 -7.79
C LEU A 42 -5.99 -12.39 -8.93
N LEU A 43 -7.31 -12.29 -9.17
CA LEU A 43 -7.93 -12.96 -10.31
C LEU A 43 -7.30 -12.51 -11.64
N ALA A 44 -7.06 -11.21 -11.81
CA ALA A 44 -6.41 -10.68 -13.01
C ALA A 44 -4.96 -11.17 -13.16
N LEU A 45 -4.21 -11.38 -12.07
CA LEU A 45 -2.87 -11.96 -12.12
C LEU A 45 -2.91 -13.43 -12.55
N GLU A 46 -3.91 -14.17 -12.07
CA GLU A 46 -4.11 -15.59 -12.39
C GLU A 46 -4.50 -15.78 -13.87
N THR A 47 -5.49 -15.03 -14.34
CA THR A 47 -6.13 -15.27 -15.64
C THR A 47 -5.66 -14.34 -16.76
N GLY A 48 -5.00 -13.24 -16.41
CA GLY A 48 -4.58 -12.18 -17.35
C GLY A 48 -5.69 -11.25 -17.79
N THR A 49 -6.92 -11.49 -17.34
CA THR A 49 -8.12 -10.82 -17.82
C THR A 49 -9.25 -10.90 -16.81
N LEU A 50 -10.06 -9.85 -16.74
CA LEU A 50 -11.30 -9.87 -15.97
C LEU A 50 -12.52 -10.29 -16.80
N ASN A 51 -12.32 -10.54 -18.10
CA ASN A 51 -13.35 -11.06 -18.98
C ASN A 51 -13.37 -12.58 -18.92
N ASP A 52 -14.45 -13.18 -19.42
CA ASP A 52 -14.60 -14.64 -19.47
C ASP A 52 -13.62 -15.31 -20.47
N ASP A 53 -13.09 -14.54 -21.42
CA ASP A 53 -12.15 -15.03 -22.43
C ASP A 53 -10.71 -15.01 -21.91
N PRO A 54 -10.02 -16.16 -21.76
CA PRO A 54 -8.64 -16.21 -21.33
C PRO A 54 -7.73 -15.55 -22.36
N VAL A 55 -6.68 -14.86 -21.89
CA VAL A 55 -5.66 -14.27 -22.77
C VAL A 55 -4.75 -15.39 -23.29
N PRO A 56 -4.62 -15.58 -24.62
CA PRO A 56 -3.73 -16.60 -25.18
C PRO A 56 -2.31 -16.42 -24.66
N ASP A 57 -1.67 -17.54 -24.30
CA ASP A 57 -0.30 -17.58 -23.78
C ASP A 57 -0.07 -16.79 -22.48
N TRP A 58 -1.15 -16.42 -21.76
CA TRP A 58 -1.01 -15.84 -20.43
C TRP A 58 -0.35 -16.83 -19.48
N LYS A 59 0.65 -16.34 -18.74
CA LYS A 59 1.27 -17.07 -17.64
C LYS A 59 0.74 -16.46 -16.35
N PRO A 60 0.10 -17.25 -15.47
CA PRO A 60 -0.35 -16.74 -14.18
C PRO A 60 0.81 -16.11 -13.41
N ILE A 61 0.54 -15.05 -12.66
CA ILE A 61 1.54 -14.30 -11.90
C ILE A 61 1.25 -14.46 -10.42
N VAL A 62 2.27 -14.85 -9.65
CA VAL A 62 2.23 -14.87 -8.19
C VAL A 62 2.98 -13.64 -7.67
N HIS A 63 2.32 -12.81 -6.87
CA HIS A 63 2.87 -11.54 -6.40
C HIS A 63 3.99 -11.71 -5.37
N LEU A 64 3.86 -12.69 -4.47
CA LEU A 64 4.77 -13.07 -3.38
C LEU A 64 4.96 -12.02 -2.27
N ASP A 65 4.69 -10.74 -2.54
CA ASP A 65 4.72 -9.66 -1.55
C ASP A 65 3.35 -8.98 -1.36
N PHE A 66 2.29 -9.78 -1.21
CA PHE A 66 0.92 -9.28 -1.10
C PHE A 66 0.60 -8.78 0.32
N GLN A 67 0.85 -7.49 0.58
CA GLN A 67 0.75 -6.88 1.91
C GLN A 67 0.28 -5.42 1.88
N THR A 68 -0.19 -4.91 3.03
CA THR A 68 -0.75 -3.55 3.13
C THR A 68 0.13 -2.40 2.62
N PRO A 69 1.48 -2.41 2.78
CA PRO A 69 2.33 -1.34 2.25
C PRO A 69 2.34 -1.28 0.72
N ASN A 70 2.06 -2.40 0.05
CA ASN A 70 2.05 -2.55 -1.40
C ASN A 70 0.65 -2.30 -1.99
N ILE A 71 -0.29 -1.79 -1.18
CA ILE A 71 -1.63 -1.38 -1.64
C ILE A 71 -1.73 0.14 -1.67
N LEU A 72 -1.74 0.69 -2.88
CA LEU A 72 -1.92 2.12 -3.13
C LEU A 72 -3.42 2.47 -3.13
N LEU A 73 -3.76 3.67 -2.66
CA LEU A 73 -5.14 4.17 -2.67
C LEU A 73 -5.30 5.27 -3.72
N ASP A 74 -5.89 4.93 -4.86
CA ASP A 74 -6.23 5.90 -5.90
C ASP A 74 -7.50 6.66 -5.53
N ILE A 75 -7.39 7.95 -5.25
CA ILE A 75 -8.51 8.82 -4.91
C ILE A 75 -9.01 9.50 -6.18
N GLN A 76 -10.00 8.88 -6.81
CA GLN A 76 -10.63 9.43 -8.00
C GLN A 76 -11.76 10.39 -7.59
N GLY A 77 -11.59 11.66 -7.91
CA GLY A 77 -12.67 12.64 -7.85
C GLY A 77 -13.33 12.79 -9.22
N LYS A 78 -14.64 13.06 -9.25
CA LYS A 78 -15.23 13.71 -10.43
C LYS A 78 -14.41 14.98 -10.68
N LYS A 79 -13.62 15.01 -11.76
CA LYS A 79 -13.06 16.27 -12.25
C LYS A 79 -14.25 17.20 -12.41
N ARG A 80 -14.39 18.19 -11.52
CA ARG A 80 -15.38 19.24 -11.72
C ARG A 80 -15.09 19.75 -13.13
N LYS A 81 -16.02 19.55 -14.08
CA LYS A 81 -15.97 20.29 -15.33
C LYS A 81 -16.07 21.73 -14.87
N VAL A 82 -14.92 22.41 -14.81
CA VAL A 82 -14.89 23.86 -14.66
C VAL A 82 -15.41 24.35 -16.01
N SER A 83 -16.72 24.47 -16.12
CA SER A 83 -17.32 25.25 -17.20
C SER A 83 -16.78 26.66 -17.02
N ASN A 84 -16.05 27.16 -18.02
CA ASN A 84 -15.44 28.49 -18.01
C ASN A 84 -16.48 29.63 -18.00
N ASP A 85 -17.78 29.31 -18.02
CA ASP A 85 -18.85 30.29 -18.16
C ASP A 85 -19.44 30.77 -16.82
N ASP A 86 -18.93 30.29 -15.68
CA ASP A 86 -19.51 30.62 -14.37
C ASP A 86 -18.74 31.75 -13.67
N VAL A 87 -19.11 32.99 -14.03
CA VAL A 87 -18.74 34.23 -13.32
C VAL A 87 -19.59 34.34 -12.04
N SER A 88 -19.54 33.32 -11.19
CA SER A 88 -20.29 33.29 -9.94
C SER A 88 -19.49 33.90 -8.77
N ASP A 89 -20.24 34.65 -7.96
CA ASP A 89 -19.85 35.47 -6.82
C ASP A 89 -18.90 34.74 -5.84
N PRO A 90 -17.75 35.33 -5.41
CA PRO A 90 -16.78 34.70 -4.51
C PRO A 90 -17.35 34.20 -3.17
N ALA A 91 -18.53 34.65 -2.74
CA ALA A 91 -19.18 34.20 -1.52
C ALA A 91 -19.79 32.77 -1.62
N GLU A 92 -20.14 32.27 -2.81
CA GLU A 92 -20.75 30.94 -2.99
C GLU A 92 -19.72 29.79 -3.00
N LYS A 93 -18.45 30.10 -3.28
CA LYS A 93 -17.36 29.09 -3.29
C LYS A 93 -17.04 28.51 -1.92
N ALA A 94 -17.37 29.20 -0.82
CA ALA A 94 -17.03 28.75 0.53
C ALA A 94 -17.93 27.61 1.07
N LYS A 95 -19.12 27.37 0.49
CA LYS A 95 -20.07 26.36 0.98
C LYS A 95 -19.93 24.96 0.36
N THR A 96 -19.05 24.77 -0.64
CA THR A 96 -18.95 23.48 -1.37
C THR A 96 -17.70 22.65 -1.04
N ALA A 97 -16.98 23.00 0.05
CA ALA A 97 -15.79 22.28 0.50
C ALA A 97 -16.11 20.97 1.26
N ASP A 98 -17.32 20.84 1.82
CA ASP A 98 -17.74 19.67 2.61
C ASP A 98 -18.28 18.50 1.79
N ASP A 99 -18.44 18.65 0.48
CA ASP A 99 -18.95 17.58 -0.39
C ASP A 99 -17.84 16.60 -0.85
N ALA A 100 -17.00 16.18 0.10
CA ALA A 100 -16.03 15.10 -0.08
C ALA A 100 -16.70 13.74 -0.36
N SER A 101 -18.04 13.67 -0.28
CA SER A 101 -18.88 12.49 -0.50
C SER A 101 -18.75 11.89 -1.92
N GLY A 102 -18.24 12.66 -2.88
CA GLY A 102 -18.14 12.25 -4.28
C GLY A 102 -16.82 11.63 -4.72
N ARG A 103 -15.85 11.41 -3.82
CA ARG A 103 -14.56 10.79 -4.16
C ARG A 103 -14.63 9.28 -4.01
N THR A 104 -14.30 8.56 -5.07
CA THR A 104 -14.17 7.10 -5.06
C THR A 104 -12.73 6.74 -4.74
N ILE A 105 -12.53 5.90 -3.73
CA ILE A 105 -11.20 5.37 -3.38
C ILE A 105 -11.08 3.97 -4.00
N ILE A 106 -10.03 3.73 -4.78
CA ILE A 106 -9.80 2.45 -5.45
C ILE A 106 -8.44 1.91 -5.00
N PRO A 107 -8.42 0.81 -4.22
CA PRO A 107 -7.19 0.12 -3.88
C PRO A 107 -6.54 -0.48 -5.14
N LYS A 108 -5.22 -0.33 -5.25
CA LYS A 108 -4.40 -0.83 -6.34
C LYS A 108 -3.22 -1.59 -5.77
N LEU A 109 -3.03 -2.82 -6.25
CA LEU A 109 -1.83 -3.59 -5.98
C LEU A 109 -0.62 -2.97 -6.68
N ALA A 110 0.52 -2.94 -6.01
CA ALA A 110 1.76 -2.37 -6.48
C ALA A 110 2.96 -3.20 -6.00
N ASP A 111 4.15 -2.82 -6.48
CA ASP A 111 5.43 -3.45 -6.14
C ASP A 111 5.55 -4.94 -6.53
N PHE A 112 5.73 -5.17 -7.84
CA PHE A 112 5.94 -6.48 -8.44
C PHE A 112 7.41 -6.93 -8.39
N GLY A 113 8.24 -6.32 -7.54
CA GLY A 113 9.69 -6.58 -7.50
C GLY A 113 10.05 -8.02 -7.10
N LEU A 114 9.14 -8.71 -6.41
CA LEU A 114 9.28 -10.12 -6.00
C LEU A 114 8.32 -11.05 -6.73
N SER A 115 7.56 -10.57 -7.72
CA SER A 115 6.57 -11.40 -8.39
C SER A 115 7.23 -12.39 -9.35
N THR A 116 6.65 -13.58 -9.46
CA THR A 116 7.07 -14.64 -10.38
C THR A 116 5.89 -15.15 -11.22
N PHE A 117 6.18 -15.93 -12.25
CA PHE A 117 5.14 -16.69 -12.94
C PHE A 117 4.79 -17.94 -12.12
N ASP A 118 3.52 -18.34 -12.12
CA ASP A 118 3.12 -19.62 -11.53
C ASP A 118 3.73 -20.76 -12.35
N LEU A 119 4.33 -21.71 -11.63
CA LEU A 119 5.13 -22.76 -12.25
C LEU A 119 4.22 -23.91 -12.66
N ASP A 120 4.09 -24.12 -13.97
CA ASP A 120 3.59 -25.39 -14.47
C ASP A 120 4.69 -26.46 -14.38
N PHE A 121 4.64 -27.24 -13.30
CA PHE A 121 5.57 -28.36 -13.05
C PHE A 121 5.50 -29.47 -14.09
N SER A 122 4.45 -29.53 -14.92
CA SER A 122 4.44 -30.45 -16.05
C SER A 122 5.54 -30.10 -17.07
N HIS A 123 6.02 -28.86 -17.05
CA HIS A 123 7.01 -28.32 -17.98
C HIS A 123 8.32 -27.88 -17.31
N CYS A 124 8.35 -27.61 -16.00
CA CYS A 124 9.55 -27.12 -15.31
C CYS A 124 9.78 -27.81 -13.94
N PRO A 125 10.38 -29.02 -13.91
CA PRO A 125 10.53 -29.81 -12.68
C PRO A 125 11.58 -29.29 -11.70
N PHE A 126 12.36 -28.26 -12.06
CA PHE A 126 13.57 -27.86 -11.32
C PHE A 126 13.40 -26.62 -10.43
N LEU A 127 12.17 -26.12 -10.20
CA LEU A 127 11.94 -24.90 -9.42
C LEU A 127 12.77 -23.68 -9.87
N SER A 128 13.39 -23.73 -11.05
CA SER A 128 14.36 -22.71 -11.49
C SER A 128 13.75 -21.33 -11.68
N GLU A 129 12.43 -21.30 -11.82
CA GLU A 129 11.61 -20.09 -11.93
C GLU A 129 10.95 -19.70 -10.59
N ASN A 130 11.19 -20.45 -9.50
CA ASN A 130 10.85 -20.08 -8.12
C ASN A 130 12.17 -19.71 -7.41
N PRO A 131 12.58 -18.43 -7.45
CA PRO A 131 13.91 -18.06 -7.01
C PRO A 131 14.05 -18.33 -5.50
N GLU A 132 15.05 -19.13 -5.13
CA GLU A 132 15.43 -19.38 -3.73
C GLU A 132 15.60 -18.07 -2.94
N ALA A 133 15.94 -16.97 -3.62
CA ALA A 133 16.07 -15.63 -3.05
C ALA A 133 14.77 -15.06 -2.43
N HIS A 134 13.60 -15.56 -2.82
CA HIS A 134 12.30 -15.12 -2.27
C HIS A 134 11.80 -16.02 -1.15
N ILE A 135 12.41 -17.19 -1.01
CA ILE A 135 12.20 -18.06 0.13
C ILE A 135 13.07 -17.54 1.26
N LEU A 136 12.50 -16.69 2.11
CA LEU A 136 13.23 -16.09 3.22
C LEU A 136 13.57 -17.18 4.24
N PRO A 137 14.85 -17.57 4.42
CA PRO A 137 15.20 -18.46 5.50
C PRO A 137 14.99 -17.69 6.81
N LEU A 138 13.85 -17.91 7.45
CA LEU A 138 13.50 -17.29 8.73
C LEU A 138 14.46 -17.67 9.86
N ALA A 139 15.36 -18.61 9.62
CA ALA A 139 16.31 -19.12 10.59
C ALA A 139 17.41 -18.11 10.99
N HIS A 140 17.82 -17.17 10.12
CA HIS A 140 18.99 -16.33 10.42
C HIS A 140 18.84 -14.89 9.97
N HIS A 141 18.04 -14.13 10.72
CA HIS A 141 18.32 -12.70 10.81
C HIS A 141 19.65 -12.53 11.55
N GLU A 142 20.63 -11.84 10.97
CA GLU A 142 21.94 -11.53 11.60
C GLU A 142 21.79 -10.88 12.99
N SER A 143 20.62 -10.30 13.29
CA SER A 143 20.30 -9.67 14.57
C SER A 143 19.79 -10.62 15.65
N GLY A 144 19.61 -11.92 15.38
CA GLY A 144 19.13 -12.91 16.36
C GLY A 144 17.69 -12.72 16.86
N ALA A 145 16.99 -11.70 16.37
CA ALA A 145 15.59 -11.46 16.70
C ALA A 145 14.71 -12.30 15.77
N PRO A 146 13.80 -13.13 16.29
CA PRO A 146 12.84 -13.84 15.46
C PRO A 146 12.01 -12.81 14.69
N ARG A 147 12.06 -12.85 13.36
CA ARG A 147 11.08 -12.11 12.55
C ARG A 147 9.68 -12.60 12.95
N PRO A 148 8.68 -11.73 13.04
CA PRO A 148 7.33 -12.18 13.36
C PRO A 148 6.90 -13.21 12.31
N ALA A 149 6.72 -14.45 12.75
CA ALA A 149 6.33 -15.63 11.97
C ALA A 149 4.94 -15.50 11.30
N THR A 150 4.39 -14.31 11.27
CA THR A 150 3.05 -14.01 10.79
C THR A 150 3.07 -13.23 9.48
N ARG A 151 4.24 -12.87 8.91
CA ARG A 151 4.30 -12.05 7.68
C ARG A 151 4.13 -12.83 6.38
N TYR A 152 4.57 -14.08 6.33
CA TYR A 152 4.50 -14.90 5.12
C TYR A 152 3.74 -16.20 5.37
N ALA A 153 3.19 -16.78 4.31
CA ALA A 153 2.47 -18.05 4.37
C ALA A 153 3.42 -19.16 4.85
N SER A 154 2.87 -20.23 5.44
CA SER A 154 3.68 -21.30 6.04
C SER A 154 4.70 -21.90 5.08
N GLU A 155 4.35 -22.01 3.81
CA GLU A 155 5.18 -22.49 2.71
C GLU A 155 6.37 -21.56 2.42
N HIS A 156 6.19 -20.24 2.57
CA HIS A 156 7.28 -19.26 2.49
C HIS A 156 8.24 -19.36 3.68
N ILE A 157 7.76 -19.86 4.82
CA ILE A 157 8.48 -19.89 6.10
C ILE A 157 9.26 -21.18 6.28
N ASN A 158 8.60 -22.31 6.00
CA ASN A 158 9.10 -23.66 6.26
C ASN A 158 9.80 -24.22 5.03
N TYR A 159 10.80 -23.49 4.53
CA TYR A 159 11.62 -23.99 3.45
C TYR A 159 12.47 -25.16 3.91
N ASP A 160 12.29 -26.28 3.22
CA ASP A 160 13.18 -27.42 3.30
C ASP A 160 13.87 -27.56 1.93
N PRO A 161 15.22 -27.48 1.85
CA PRO A 161 15.92 -27.72 0.58
C PRO A 161 15.74 -29.15 0.06
N ASP A 162 15.44 -30.12 0.94
CA ASP A 162 15.17 -31.50 0.56
C ASP A 162 13.70 -31.73 0.18
N ASP A 163 12.79 -30.83 0.57
CA ASP A 163 11.34 -30.83 0.25
C ASP A 163 10.82 -29.41 -0.04
N PRO A 164 11.21 -28.82 -1.19
CA PRO A 164 10.90 -27.43 -1.47
C PRO A 164 9.40 -27.24 -1.70
N VAL A 165 8.81 -26.29 -0.98
CA VAL A 165 7.39 -25.95 -1.13
C VAL A 165 7.19 -24.93 -2.25
N ILE A 166 6.18 -25.19 -3.07
CA ILE A 166 5.81 -24.32 -4.19
C ILE A 166 5.10 -23.08 -3.66
N LEU A 167 5.53 -21.92 -4.16
CA LEU A 167 4.83 -20.66 -3.95
C LEU A 167 3.93 -20.43 -5.15
N ASP A 168 2.63 -20.63 -4.95
CA ASP A 168 1.59 -20.51 -5.97
C ASP A 168 0.59 -19.41 -5.61
N ALA A 169 -0.50 -19.29 -6.37
CA ALA A 169 -1.57 -18.34 -6.09
C ALA A 169 -2.15 -18.44 -4.66
N LYS A 170 -2.03 -19.59 -3.97
CA LYS A 170 -2.50 -19.74 -2.57
C LYS A 170 -1.67 -18.90 -1.60
N THR A 171 -0.40 -18.67 -1.90
CA THR A 171 0.47 -17.80 -1.11
C THR A 171 -0.05 -16.36 -1.11
N ASP A 172 -0.52 -15.87 -2.26
CA ASP A 172 -1.15 -14.56 -2.37
C ASP A 172 -2.53 -14.50 -1.69
N VAL A 173 -3.32 -15.58 -1.78
CA VAL A 173 -4.60 -15.70 -1.05
C VAL A 173 -4.39 -15.58 0.46
N TRP A 174 -3.32 -16.18 0.98
CA TRP A 174 -2.94 -16.04 2.37
C TRP A 174 -2.59 -14.57 2.72
N GLY A 175 -1.84 -13.88 1.83
CA GLY A 175 -1.55 -12.46 1.96
C GLY A 175 -2.81 -11.58 1.98
N LEU A 176 -3.78 -11.87 1.10
CA LEU A 176 -5.09 -11.22 1.11
C LEU A 176 -5.83 -11.41 2.44
N GLY A 177 -5.80 -12.63 3.00
CA GLY A 177 -6.39 -12.92 4.31
C GLY A 177 -5.79 -12.07 5.44
N ARG A 178 -4.48 -11.81 5.39
CA ARG A 178 -3.82 -10.91 6.33
C ARG A 178 -4.23 -9.46 6.18
N ILE A 179 -4.30 -8.96 4.95
CA ILE A 179 -4.78 -7.60 4.68
C ILE A 179 -6.22 -7.45 5.18
N ALA A 180 -7.09 -8.42 4.87
CA ALA A 180 -8.47 -8.42 5.34
C ALA A 180 -8.54 -8.35 6.87
N ARG A 181 -7.76 -9.19 7.58
CA ARG A 181 -7.67 -9.14 9.04
C ARG A 181 -7.22 -7.75 9.51
N ALA A 182 -6.14 -7.20 8.95
CA ALA A 182 -5.60 -5.89 9.33
C ALA A 182 -6.64 -4.77 9.19
N LEU A 183 -7.42 -4.77 8.10
CA LEU A 183 -8.50 -3.82 7.87
C LEU A 183 -9.65 -4.00 8.87
N ILE A 184 -10.06 -5.24 9.16
CA ILE A 184 -11.17 -5.56 10.09
C ILE A 184 -10.83 -5.13 11.51
N VAL A 185 -9.63 -5.47 11.99
CA VAL A 185 -9.20 -5.12 13.36
C VAL A 185 -8.60 -3.71 13.46
N ASN A 186 -8.53 -3.00 12.33
CA ASN A 186 -7.92 -1.68 12.19
C ASN A 186 -6.49 -1.62 12.81
N THR A 187 -5.67 -2.63 12.49
CA THR A 187 -4.27 -2.72 12.93
C THR A 187 -3.33 -2.46 11.77
N TRP A 188 -2.21 -1.82 12.05
CA TRP A 188 -1.17 -1.51 11.07
C TRP A 188 0.08 -2.35 11.35
N GLU A 189 0.76 -2.74 10.28
CA GLU A 189 2.14 -3.22 10.40
C GLU A 189 3.07 -2.01 10.54
N ASP A 190 4.28 -2.21 11.05
CA ASP A 190 5.29 -1.15 11.25
C ASP A 190 5.62 -0.39 9.95
N ASN A 191 5.28 -0.96 8.79
CA ASN A 191 5.45 -0.38 7.46
C ASN A 191 4.13 0.06 6.80
N GLY A 192 3.06 0.34 7.57
CA GLY A 192 1.72 0.63 7.08
C GLY A 192 1.65 1.63 5.90
N PRO A 193 0.52 1.69 5.18
CA PRO A 193 0.42 2.36 3.89
C PRO A 193 0.90 3.79 3.96
N VAL A 194 1.85 4.09 3.08
CA VAL A 194 2.43 5.42 2.98
C VAL A 194 1.41 6.30 2.26
N ARG A 195 0.92 7.34 2.94
CA ARG A 195 0.14 8.38 2.28
C ARG A 195 1.07 9.20 1.40
N GLU A 196 0.82 9.24 0.09
CA GLU A 196 1.44 10.22 -0.83
C GLU A 196 0.96 11.67 -0.58
N GLY A 197 0.03 11.88 0.35
CA GLY A 197 -0.53 13.19 0.63
C GLY A 197 0.06 13.89 1.85
N GLY A 198 0.94 14.88 1.61
CA GLY A 198 0.80 16.16 2.31
C GLY A 198 1.85 16.54 3.35
N ILE A 199 2.94 15.79 3.54
CA ILE A 199 4.09 16.35 4.27
C ILE A 199 4.89 17.21 3.30
N THR A 200 4.55 18.48 3.25
CA THR A 200 5.39 19.48 2.61
C THR A 200 6.53 19.82 3.57
N ASP A 201 7.74 19.90 3.04
CA ASP A 201 8.87 20.42 3.78
C ASP A 201 8.51 21.86 4.20
N GLU A 202 8.46 22.12 5.51
CA GLU A 202 8.02 23.42 6.03
C GLU A 202 8.97 24.57 5.67
N MET A 203 10.20 24.29 5.20
CA MET A 203 11.16 25.27 4.74
C MET A 203 11.06 25.53 3.23
N THR A 204 10.86 24.48 2.42
CA THR A 204 10.83 24.63 0.95
C THR A 204 9.42 24.69 0.36
N GLY A 205 8.40 24.19 1.09
CA GLY A 205 7.04 24.03 0.60
C GLY A 205 6.86 22.89 -0.41
N GLU A 206 7.94 22.16 -0.71
CA GLU A 206 7.91 21.03 -1.64
C GLU A 206 7.42 19.76 -0.94
N SER A 207 6.76 18.88 -1.69
CA SER A 207 6.35 17.59 -1.15
C SER A 207 7.59 16.77 -0.77
N LEU A 208 7.66 16.28 0.45
CA LEU A 208 8.74 15.39 0.86
C LEU A 208 8.68 14.09 0.04
N ALA A 209 9.87 13.59 -0.32
CA ALA A 209 10.02 12.28 -0.94
C ALA A 209 9.44 11.18 -0.03
N VAL A 210 8.78 10.20 -0.64
CA VAL A 210 8.10 9.07 0.03
C VAL A 210 8.96 8.39 1.10
N SER A 211 10.28 8.27 0.85
CA SER A 211 11.23 7.66 1.79
C SER A 211 11.33 8.37 3.14
N LYS A 212 11.12 9.70 3.21
CA LYS A 212 11.16 10.46 4.47
C LYS A 212 9.84 10.41 5.25
N ASN A 213 8.75 10.01 4.62
CA ASN A 213 7.43 9.90 5.28
C ASN A 213 7.35 8.65 6.17
N ALA A 214 8.11 7.60 5.86
CA ALA A 214 8.14 6.37 6.65
C ALA A 214 8.68 6.61 8.07
N ASP A 215 9.78 7.37 8.19
CA ASP A 215 10.37 7.72 9.49
C ASP A 215 9.41 8.56 10.35
N TYR A 216 8.66 9.48 9.72
CA TYR A 216 7.73 10.37 10.43
C TYR A 216 6.49 9.63 10.98
N ASN A 217 6.01 8.59 10.29
CA ASN A 217 4.89 7.78 10.74
C ASN A 217 5.28 6.88 11.93
N ARG A 218 6.54 6.46 12.02
CA ARG A 218 7.06 5.64 13.13
C ARG A 218 6.99 6.41 14.47
N ASP A 219 7.44 7.68 14.48
CA ASP A 219 7.41 8.55 15.67
C ASP A 219 6.00 8.91 16.19
N PHE A 220 4.97 8.81 15.33
CA PHE A 220 3.59 9.13 15.69
C PHE A 220 2.88 7.98 16.41
N ASN A 221 3.27 6.73 16.15
CA ASN A 221 2.66 5.55 16.75
C ASN A 221 3.22 5.21 18.15
N ASP A 222 4.36 5.78 18.53
CA ASP A 222 4.98 5.61 19.86
C ASP A 222 4.41 6.57 20.94
N ARG A 223 3.28 7.24 20.68
CA ARG A 223 2.62 8.20 21.60
C ARG A 223 1.17 7.83 21.90
#